data_AF-A0A7S1K1H2-F1
#
_entry.id   AF-A0A7S1K1H2-F1
#
_cell.length_a   1.000
_cell.length_b   1.000
_cell.length_c   1.000
_cell.angle_alpha   90.00
_cell.angle_beta   90.00
_cell.angle_gamma   90.00
#
_symmetry.space_group_name_H-M   'P 1'
#
loop_
_entity.id
_entity.type
_entity.pdbx_description
1 polymer ?
#
loop_
_entity_poly.entity_id
_entity_poly.type
_entity_poly.pdbx_seq_one_letter_code
_entity_poly.pdbx_strand_id
1 'polypeptide(L)'
;SGGPPVALTCHEVEVVNTCPDNLLWQSGSTFVVARAPGLYEATCGVFGGDAAKVGLIVNDRKVVETSGRRTIDGGASASAVGGCTMIEYVVLPAQARVSVCVAERGGDRARRVGE
;
A
#
# COMPACT_ATOMS: atom_id res chain seq x y z
N SER A 1 -0.90 21.86 9.78
CA SER A 1 -0.44 22.07 8.40
C SER A 1 -1.14 21.06 7.49
N GLY A 2 -2.29 21.45 6.94
CA GLY A 2 -3.14 20.59 6.11
C GLY A 2 -2.78 20.69 4.64
N GLY A 3 -1.80 19.91 4.19
CA GLY A 3 -1.58 19.67 2.76
C GLY A 3 -2.72 18.83 2.17
N PRO A 4 -2.90 18.81 0.84
CA PRO A 4 -3.90 17.97 0.20
C PRO A 4 -3.67 16.49 0.57
N PRO A 5 -4.74 15.68 0.70
CA PRO A 5 -4.59 14.26 0.96
C PRO A 5 -3.75 13.64 -0.15
N VAL A 6 -2.68 12.94 0.23
CA VAL A 6 -1.85 12.21 -0.72
C VAL A 6 -2.71 11.10 -1.33
N ALA A 7 -2.89 11.12 -2.65
CA ALA A 7 -3.66 10.11 -3.35
C ALA A 7 -2.97 8.75 -3.22
N LEU A 8 -3.74 7.74 -2.79
CA LEU A 8 -3.29 6.35 -2.74
C LEU A 8 -3.48 5.72 -4.13
N THR A 9 -2.43 5.10 -4.66
CA THR A 9 -2.49 4.29 -5.88
C THR A 9 -2.57 2.82 -5.48
N CYS A 10 -3.59 2.11 -5.96
CA CYS A 10 -3.82 0.71 -5.62
C CYS A 10 -3.14 -0.22 -6.63
N HIS A 11 -2.65 -1.36 -6.15
CA HIS A 11 -2.01 -2.35 -7.02
C HIS A 11 -3.03 -3.08 -7.89
N GLU A 12 -2.67 -3.34 -9.14
CA GLU A 12 -3.59 -3.87 -10.18
C GLU A 12 -3.03 -5.08 -10.96
N VAL A 13 -1.85 -5.57 -10.58
CA VAL A 13 -1.16 -6.66 -11.27
C VAL A 13 -1.11 -7.91 -10.42
N GLU A 14 -1.68 -9.00 -10.93
CA GLU A 14 -1.49 -10.35 -10.40
C GLU A 14 -0.19 -10.96 -10.96
N VAL A 15 0.68 -11.45 -10.06
CA VAL A 15 1.90 -12.17 -10.44
C VAL A 15 1.73 -13.68 -10.25
N VAL A 16 1.21 -14.09 -9.09
CA VAL A 16 0.91 -15.48 -8.74
C VAL A 16 -0.35 -15.52 -7.87
N ASN A 17 -1.23 -16.47 -8.16
CA ASN A 17 -2.41 -16.76 -7.36
C ASN A 17 -2.56 -18.26 -7.14
N THR A 18 -2.33 -18.70 -5.91
CA THR A 18 -2.34 -20.13 -5.55
C THR A 18 -3.73 -20.64 -5.18
N CYS A 19 -4.73 -19.76 -5.07
CA CYS A 19 -6.10 -20.12 -4.73
C CYS A 19 -7.10 -19.33 -5.60
N PRO A 20 -7.04 -19.48 -6.94
CA PRO A 20 -7.81 -18.66 -7.87
C PRO A 20 -9.32 -18.87 -7.74
N ASP A 21 -9.79 -19.98 -7.17
CA ASP A 21 -11.22 -20.18 -6.89
C ASP A 21 -11.75 -19.32 -5.74
N ASN A 22 -10.85 -18.87 -4.85
CA ASN A 22 -11.18 -18.08 -3.66
C ASN A 22 -10.74 -16.61 -3.79
N LEU A 23 -9.58 -16.36 -4.41
CA LEU A 23 -8.99 -15.04 -4.60
C LEU A 23 -9.19 -14.63 -6.05
N LEU A 24 -10.30 -13.96 -6.36
CA LEU A 24 -10.59 -13.54 -7.73
C LEU A 24 -9.92 -12.19 -8.01
N TRP A 25 -8.87 -12.20 -8.83
CA TRP A 25 -8.26 -10.97 -9.36
C TRP A 25 -8.57 -10.86 -10.85
N GLN A 26 -9.42 -9.91 -11.20
CA GLN A 26 -9.67 -9.61 -12.61
C GLN A 26 -8.54 -8.73 -13.16
N SER A 27 -8.11 -8.99 -14.39
CA SER A 27 -7.10 -8.16 -15.06
C SER A 27 -7.56 -6.68 -15.09
N GLY A 28 -6.69 -5.78 -14.65
CA GLY A 28 -6.97 -4.34 -14.54
C GLY A 28 -7.79 -3.94 -13.31
N SER A 29 -8.18 -4.88 -12.44
CA SER A 29 -8.81 -4.58 -11.16
C SER A 29 -7.77 -4.13 -10.13
N THR A 30 -8.08 -3.08 -9.38
CA THR A 30 -7.30 -2.60 -8.23
C THR A 30 -7.61 -3.32 -6.91
N PHE A 31 -8.38 -4.41 -6.98
CA PHE A 31 -8.77 -5.22 -5.84
C PHE A 31 -8.86 -6.70 -6.20
N VAL A 32 -8.65 -7.52 -5.16
CA VAL A 32 -8.90 -8.96 -5.15
C VAL A 32 -10.21 -9.22 -4.42
N VAL A 33 -11.06 -10.10 -4.94
CA VAL A 33 -12.25 -10.56 -4.22
C VAL A 33 -11.93 -11.85 -3.47
N ALA A 34 -11.99 -11.82 -2.14
CA ALA A 34 -11.99 -13.01 -1.31
C ALA A 34 -13.41 -13.59 -1.23
N ARG A 35 -13.66 -14.74 -1.88
CA ARG A 35 -15.00 -15.36 -1.91
C ARG A 35 -15.41 -15.90 -0.55
N ALA A 36 -14.54 -16.68 0.08
CA ALA A 36 -14.81 -17.30 1.38
C ALA A 36 -14.66 -16.27 2.51
N PRO A 37 -15.54 -16.28 3.52
CA PRO A 37 -15.31 -15.55 4.75
C PRO A 37 -14.22 -16.23 5.58
N GLY A 38 -13.51 -15.47 6.41
CA GLY A 38 -12.52 -16.03 7.32
C GLY A 38 -11.45 -15.04 7.76
N LEU A 39 -10.44 -15.56 8.45
CA LEU A 39 -9.25 -14.81 8.82
C LEU A 39 -8.23 -14.89 7.68
N TYR A 40 -7.78 -13.74 7.20
CA TYR A 40 -6.78 -13.61 6.14
C TYR A 40 -5.58 -12.83 6.65
N GLU A 41 -4.38 -13.19 6.16
CA GLU A 41 -3.18 -12.38 6.32
C GLU A 41 -2.97 -11.52 5.07
N ALA A 42 -2.78 -10.22 5.27
CA ALA A 42 -2.36 -9.29 4.23
C ALA A 42 -0.94 -8.79 4.55
N THR A 43 0.00 -9.18 3.71
CA THR A 43 1.42 -8.85 3.87
C THR A 43 1.94 -8.13 2.63
N CYS A 44 2.61 -6.99 2.81
CA CYS A 44 3.28 -6.28 1.72
C CYS A 44 4.53 -5.52 2.18
N GLY A 45 5.50 -5.39 1.29
CA GLY A 45 6.66 -4.51 1.43
C GLY A 45 6.62 -3.43 0.38
N VAL A 46 6.79 -2.17 0.78
CA VAL A 46 6.80 -1.01 -0.11
C VAL A 46 8.09 -0.24 0.11
N PHE A 47 8.81 0.04 -0.98
CA PHE A 47 10.12 0.66 -0.98
C PHE A 47 10.10 1.86 -1.91
N GLY A 48 10.66 2.98 -1.48
CA GLY A 48 10.64 4.23 -2.23
C GLY A 48 11.61 5.27 -1.68
N GLY A 49 11.71 6.40 -2.38
CA GLY A 49 12.57 7.49 -1.96
C GLY A 49 12.11 8.09 -0.64
N ASP A 50 10.83 8.45 -0.53
CA ASP A 50 10.24 9.09 0.65
C ASP A 50 9.31 8.15 1.42
N ALA A 51 8.83 8.61 2.57
CA ALA A 51 7.96 7.86 3.47
C ALA A 51 6.74 7.29 2.72
N ALA A 52 6.77 5.98 2.46
CA ALA A 52 5.66 5.25 1.87
C ALA A 52 4.55 5.11 2.91
N LYS A 53 3.35 5.59 2.58
CA LYS A 53 2.13 5.21 3.28
C LYS A 53 1.52 4.01 2.57
N VAL A 54 1.05 3.05 3.34
CA VAL A 54 0.36 1.87 2.85
C VAL A 54 -0.99 1.79 3.53
N GLY A 55 -2.04 1.61 2.72
CA GLY A 55 -3.40 1.42 3.17
C GLY A 55 -3.93 0.05 2.74
N LEU A 56 -4.52 -0.68 3.67
CA LEU A 56 -5.36 -1.83 3.38
C LEU A 56 -6.81 -1.37 3.34
N ILE A 57 -7.48 -1.61 2.23
CA ILE A 57 -8.88 -1.23 2.00
C ILE A 57 -9.70 -2.50 1.84
N VAL A 58 -10.76 -2.63 2.65
CA VAL A 58 -11.72 -3.73 2.58
C VAL A 58 -13.11 -3.13 2.32
N ASN A 59 -13.76 -3.55 1.23
CA ASN A 59 -15.07 -3.05 0.81
C ASN A 59 -15.13 -1.51 0.80
N ASP A 60 -14.18 -0.89 0.10
CA ASP A 60 -14.05 0.56 -0.06
C ASP A 60 -13.79 1.34 1.25
N ARG A 61 -13.49 0.64 2.36
CA ARG A 61 -13.12 1.24 3.65
C ARG A 61 -11.67 0.94 4.01
N LYS A 62 -10.89 1.97 4.33
CA LYS A 62 -9.54 1.81 4.86
C LYS A 62 -9.61 1.19 6.26
N VAL A 63 -9.06 -0.01 6.42
CA VAL A 63 -9.05 -0.75 7.69
C VAL A 63 -7.69 -0.72 8.36
N VAL A 64 -6.60 -0.57 7.59
CA VAL A 64 -5.25 -0.36 8.11
C VAL A 64 -4.60 0.80 7.36
N GLU A 65 -3.82 1.59 8.08
CA GLU A 65 -2.87 2.54 7.53
C GLU A 65 -1.55 2.43 8.28
N THR A 66 -0.46 2.17 7.56
CA THR A 66 0.89 2.20 8.09
C THR A 66 1.75 3.16 7.27
N SER A 67 2.81 3.66 7.86
CA SER A 67 3.76 4.53 7.18
C SER A 67 5.18 4.16 7.53
N GLY A 68 6.02 3.97 6.51
CA GLY A 68 7.45 3.83 6.67
C GLY A 68 8.11 5.17 6.94
N ARG A 69 9.16 5.15 7.78
CA ARG A 69 10.09 6.27 7.88
C ARG A 69 11.35 5.90 7.12
N ARG A 70 11.93 6.84 6.38
CA ARG A 70 13.30 6.67 5.86
C ARG A 70 14.23 6.51 7.07
N THR A 71 14.85 5.35 7.18
CA THR A 71 15.80 5.01 8.26
C THR A 71 17.26 5.26 7.87
N ILE A 72 17.53 5.53 6.59
CA ILE A 72 18.86 5.83 6.06
C ILE A 72 19.01 7.35 5.93
N ASP A 73 19.88 7.95 6.76
CA ASP A 73 20.22 9.37 6.69
C ASP A 73 21.08 9.68 5.46
N GLY A 74 20.70 10.73 4.73
CA GLY A 74 21.14 11.05 3.38
C GLY A 74 22.57 11.59 3.22
N GLY A 75 23.54 11.05 3.96
CA GLY A 75 24.96 11.34 3.74
C GLY A 75 25.56 10.60 2.53
N ALA A 76 24.91 9.54 2.06
CA ALA A 76 25.41 8.70 0.97
C ALA A 76 24.36 8.53 -0.14
N SER A 77 24.62 9.23 -1.26
CA SER A 77 24.24 8.92 -2.65
C SER A 77 22.75 8.69 -3.01
N ALA A 78 22.48 8.72 -4.31
CA ALA A 78 21.19 8.46 -4.97
C ALA A 78 20.58 7.05 -4.73
N SER A 79 21.06 6.34 -3.71
CA SER A 79 20.78 4.93 -3.39
C SER A 79 20.10 4.74 -2.03
N ALA A 80 19.80 5.82 -1.30
CA ALA A 80 19.08 5.74 -0.03
C ALA A 80 17.58 5.46 -0.28
N VAL A 81 17.22 4.17 -0.32
CA VAL A 81 15.83 3.70 -0.41
C VAL A 81 15.31 3.44 0.99
N GLY A 82 14.20 4.10 1.34
CA GLY A 82 13.43 3.80 2.55
C GLY A 82 12.27 2.85 2.22
N GLY A 83 11.58 2.36 3.25
CA GLY A 83 10.39 1.54 3.03
C GLY A 83 9.64 1.20 4.29
N CYS A 84 8.56 0.45 4.13
CA CYS A 84 7.84 -0.21 5.22
C CYS A 84 7.36 -1.59 4.81
N THR A 85 7.19 -2.42 5.83
CA THR A 85 6.48 -3.68 5.74
C THR A 85 5.17 -3.56 6.53
N MET A 86 4.10 -4.12 6.00
CA MET A 86 2.82 -4.31 6.67
C MET A 86 2.57 -5.82 6.74
N ILE A 87 2.20 -6.32 7.91
CA ILE A 87 1.76 -7.70 8.14
C ILE A 87 0.54 -7.60 9.04
N GLU A 88 -0.64 -7.89 8.50
CA GLU A 88 -1.90 -7.67 9.21
C GLU A 88 -2.84 -8.84 9.04
N TYR A 89 -3.60 -9.14 10.09
CA TYR A 89 -4.63 -10.18 10.07
C TYR A 89 -6.01 -9.53 10.09
N VAL A 90 -6.82 -9.81 9.07
CA VAL A 90 -8.15 -9.21 8.90
C VAL A 90 -9.21 -10.30 8.74
N VAL A 91 -10.34 -10.15 9.45
CA VAL A 91 -11.52 -10.99 9.24
C VAL A 91 -12.31 -10.43 8.08
N LEU A 92 -12.44 -11.22 7.01
CA LEU A 92 -13.17 -10.84 5.81
C LEU A 92 -14.57 -11.47 5.82
N PRO A 93 -15.62 -10.70 5.46
CA PRO A 93 -16.92 -11.28 5.11
C PRO A 93 -16.82 -12.02 3.77
N ALA A 94 -17.88 -12.76 3.42
CA ALA A 94 -17.97 -13.37 2.10
C ALA A 94 -17.93 -12.29 1.00
N GLN A 95 -17.23 -12.58 -0.10
CA GLN A 95 -17.08 -11.69 -1.26
C GLN A 95 -16.43 -10.33 -0.93
N ALA A 96 -15.52 -10.29 0.04
CA ALA A 96 -14.82 -9.05 0.40
C ALA A 96 -13.90 -8.57 -0.74
N ARG A 97 -13.99 -7.28 -1.10
CA ARG A 97 -13.06 -6.60 -2.00
C ARG A 97 -11.88 -6.09 -1.19
N VAL A 98 -10.68 -6.55 -1.49
CA VAL A 98 -9.44 -6.20 -0.79
C VAL A 98 -8.50 -5.47 -1.74
N SER A 99 -8.07 -4.27 -1.35
CA SER A 99 -7.07 -3.49 -2.07
C SER A 99 -5.91 -3.13 -1.15
N VAL A 100 -4.70 -3.20 -1.69
CA VAL A 100 -3.51 -2.59 -1.09
C VAL A 100 -3.16 -1.36 -1.91
N CYS A 101 -3.06 -0.21 -1.24
CA CYS A 101 -2.80 1.05 -1.90
C CYS A 101 -1.66 1.80 -1.23
N VAL A 102 -0.85 2.47 -2.04
CA VAL A 102 0.38 3.13 -1.61
C VAL A 102 0.35 4.60 -1.96
N ALA A 103 0.91 5.43 -1.08
CA ALA A 103 1.08 6.85 -1.30
C ALA A 103 2.53 7.20 -1.00
N GLU A 104 3.25 7.70 -2.00
CA GLU A 104 4.51 8.38 -1.74
C GLU A 104 4.21 9.78 -1.22
N ARG A 105 4.83 10.17 -0.10
CA ARG A 105 4.85 11.58 0.27
C ARG A 105 5.56 12.31 -0.86
N GLY A 106 4.81 13.01 -1.71
CA GLY A 106 5.37 13.84 -2.78
C GLY A 106 6.51 14.66 -2.21
N GLY A 107 7.70 14.49 -2.79
CA GLY A 107 8.92 15.00 -2.20
C GLY A 107 8.78 16.47 -1.85
N ASP A 108 9.25 16.85 -0.66
CA ASP A 108 9.32 18.23 -0.17
C ASP A 108 10.36 19.06 -0.96
N ARG A 109 10.61 18.72 -2.24
CA ARG A 109 11.41 19.50 -3.19
C ARG A 109 10.70 20.76 -3.67
N ALA A 110 9.39 20.89 -3.46
CA ALA A 110 8.65 22.12 -3.77
C ALA A 110 8.95 23.29 -2.82
N ARG A 111 9.74 23.08 -1.74
CA ARG A 111 10.00 24.11 -0.72
C ARG A 111 11.44 24.65 -0.66
N ARG A 112 12.32 24.25 -1.59
CA ARG A 112 13.69 24.80 -1.72
C ARG A 112 13.95 25.37 -3.12
N VAL A 113 12.99 26.09 -3.67
CA VAL A 113 13.22 27.04 -4.77
C VAL A 113 12.70 28.39 -4.26
N GLY A 114 13.52 29.05 -3.43
CA GLY A 114 13.12 30.27 -2.75
C GLY A 114 13.96 30.57 -1.51
N GLU A 115 15.28 30.43 -1.61
CA GLU A 115 16.27 31.15 -0.80
C GLU A 115 17.49 31.42 -1.69
#